data_AF-A0A644XAY5-F1
#
_entry.id   AF-A0A644XAY5-F1
#
_cell.length_a   1.000
_cell.length_b   1.000
_cell.length_c   1.000
_cell.angle_alpha   90.00
_cell.angle_beta   90.00
_cell.angle_gamma   90.00
#
_symmetry.space_group_name_H-M   'P 1'
#
loop_
_entity.id
_entity.type
_entity.pdbx_description
1 polymer ?
#
loop_
_entity_poly.entity_id
_entity_poly.type
_entity_poly.pdbx_seq_one_letter_code
_entity_poly.pdbx_strand_id
1 'polypeptide(L)'
;MGKTKIVLDADVVIDFIDANHLFDLPRVLPNYDFVILDVVVDKELGKWKSTKDYILKHIEWIKTGSKLSIIPWNPDREAIQIYAELIRTKGMGESACIAYCQTHNDVLASCNLRDTKAYCEENGITYVTFLDLVWYAWQNGVMNEAECDKCIQDAIAAGNKIPNVVISQYIPTISNL
;
A
#
# COMPACT_ATOMS: atom_id res chain seq x y z
N MET A 1 -6.28 20.21 -9.82
CA MET A 1 -6.07 19.38 -8.61
C MET A 1 -5.05 18.30 -8.95
N GLY A 2 -4.35 17.75 -7.95
CA GLY A 2 -3.58 16.52 -8.15
C GLY A 2 -4.50 15.30 -8.25
N LYS A 3 -3.94 14.14 -8.57
CA LYS A 3 -4.63 12.86 -8.36
C LYS A 3 -4.73 12.54 -6.86
N THR A 4 -5.73 11.76 -6.49
CA THR A 4 -5.75 11.06 -5.20
C THR A 4 -4.59 10.07 -5.16
N LYS A 5 -3.95 9.94 -4.00
CA LYS A 5 -2.84 9.01 -3.77
C LYS A 5 -3.33 7.72 -3.13
N ILE A 6 -2.61 6.64 -3.41
CA ILE A 6 -2.67 5.40 -2.64
C ILE A 6 -1.35 5.30 -1.87
N VAL A 7 -1.44 5.44 -0.55
CA VAL A 7 -0.30 5.48 0.38
C VAL A 7 -0.04 4.09 0.90
N LEU A 8 1.09 3.51 0.51
CA LEU A 8 1.46 2.13 0.81
C LEU A 8 2.15 2.03 2.18
N ASP A 9 1.63 1.19 3.08
CA ASP A 9 2.36 0.76 4.27
C ASP A 9 3.49 -0.24 3.93
N ALA A 10 4.31 -0.58 4.92
CA ALA A 10 5.45 -1.45 4.69
C ALA A 10 5.05 -2.88 4.27
N ASP A 11 3.97 -3.43 4.86
CA ASP A 11 3.57 -4.82 4.63
C ASP A 11 3.00 -5.00 3.22
N VAL A 12 2.17 -4.05 2.72
CA VAL A 12 1.72 -4.05 1.31
C VAL A 12 2.90 -3.94 0.34
N VAL A 13 3.90 -3.11 0.64
CA VAL A 13 5.10 -3.00 -0.20
C VAL A 13 5.89 -4.32 -0.23
N ILE A 14 5.98 -5.02 0.91
CA ILE A 14 6.66 -6.31 1.01
C ILE A 14 5.89 -7.39 0.23
N ASP A 15 4.58 -7.53 0.44
CA ASP A 15 3.75 -8.51 -0.27
C ASP A 15 3.86 -8.38 -1.80
N PHE A 16 3.85 -7.15 -2.31
CA PHE A 16 4.00 -6.88 -3.74
C PHE A 16 5.46 -7.00 -4.25
N ILE A 17 6.48 -6.96 -3.39
CA ILE A 17 7.87 -7.28 -3.76
C ILE A 17 8.06 -8.79 -3.83
N ASP A 18 7.56 -9.54 -2.84
CA ASP A 18 7.68 -10.99 -2.76
C ASP A 18 6.91 -11.69 -3.90
N ALA A 19 5.74 -11.14 -4.28
CA ALA A 19 5.02 -11.53 -5.48
C ALA A 19 5.55 -10.91 -6.79
N ASN A 20 6.60 -10.08 -6.74
CA ASN A 20 7.23 -9.41 -7.90
C ASN A 20 6.26 -8.56 -8.77
N HIS A 21 5.22 -7.96 -8.17
CA HIS A 21 4.18 -7.17 -8.86
C HIS A 21 4.09 -5.69 -8.41
N LEU A 22 4.99 -5.21 -7.54
CA LEU A 22 5.00 -3.82 -7.02
C LEU A 22 4.92 -2.74 -8.12
N PHE A 23 5.54 -2.98 -9.28
CA PHE A 23 5.60 -2.01 -10.37
C PHE A 23 4.40 -2.09 -11.34
N ASP A 24 3.49 -3.04 -11.15
CA ASP A 24 2.21 -3.08 -11.86
C ASP A 24 1.15 -2.18 -11.20
N LEU A 25 1.28 -1.86 -9.90
CA LEU A 25 0.32 -1.01 -9.18
C LEU A 25 -0.10 0.27 -9.93
N PRO A 26 0.81 1.05 -10.56
CA PRO A 26 0.42 2.26 -11.30
C PRO A 26 -0.34 1.98 -12.62
N ARG A 27 -0.37 0.72 -13.09
CA ARG A 27 -1.27 0.21 -14.14
C ARG A 27 -2.62 -0.24 -13.57
N VAL A 28 -2.62 -0.81 -12.36
CA VAL A 28 -3.80 -1.35 -11.67
C VAL A 28 -4.85 -0.28 -11.38
N LEU A 29 -4.44 0.88 -10.87
CA LEU A 29 -5.33 2.02 -10.61
C LEU A 29 -4.76 3.31 -11.24
N PRO A 30 -4.85 3.48 -12.58
CA PRO A 30 -4.12 4.52 -13.31
C PRO A 30 -4.64 5.94 -13.07
N ASN A 31 -5.80 6.10 -12.43
CA ASN A 31 -6.34 7.40 -11.99
C ASN A 31 -5.69 7.91 -10.70
N TYR A 32 -4.98 7.05 -9.97
CA TYR A 32 -4.30 7.37 -8.72
C TYR A 32 -2.79 7.55 -8.95
N ASP A 33 -2.09 8.11 -7.98
CA ASP A 33 -0.62 8.06 -7.88
C ASP A 33 -0.24 7.21 -6.65
N PHE A 34 0.62 6.21 -6.83
CA PHE A 34 1.06 5.33 -5.74
C PHE A 34 2.27 5.94 -5.03
N VAL A 35 2.22 6.01 -3.70
CA VAL A 35 3.27 6.66 -2.90
C VAL A 35 3.68 5.82 -1.71
N ILE A 36 4.98 5.82 -1.43
CA ILE A 36 5.58 5.33 -0.18
C ILE A 36 6.12 6.57 0.56
N LEU A 37 5.81 6.73 1.84
CA LEU A 37 6.40 7.82 2.62
C LEU A 37 7.87 7.48 2.94
N ASP A 38 8.78 8.46 2.87
CA ASP A 38 10.20 8.24 3.21
C ASP A 38 10.42 7.68 4.63
N VAL A 39 9.55 8.05 5.59
CA VAL A 39 9.54 7.48 6.95
C VAL A 39 9.23 5.97 6.95
N VAL A 40 8.40 5.45 6.04
CA VAL A 40 8.18 3.99 5.88
C VAL A 40 9.45 3.33 5.32
N VAL A 41 10.09 3.99 4.34
CA VAL A 41 11.37 3.55 3.77
C VAL A 41 12.50 3.53 4.81
N ASP A 42 12.52 4.46 5.76
CA ASP A 42 13.60 4.61 6.75
C ASP A 42 13.36 3.92 8.09
N LYS A 43 12.10 3.72 8.52
CA LYS A 43 11.78 3.07 9.81
C LYS A 43 11.42 1.59 9.68
N GLU A 44 10.94 1.15 8.52
CA GLU A 44 10.43 -0.20 8.32
C GLU A 44 11.17 -0.93 7.20
N LEU A 45 11.07 -0.49 5.95
CA LEU A 45 11.67 -1.19 4.81
C LEU A 45 13.22 -1.15 4.85
N GLY A 46 13.78 -0.05 5.37
CA GLY A 46 15.22 0.18 5.53
C GLY A 46 15.93 -0.72 6.54
N LYS A 47 15.19 -1.52 7.33
CA LYS A 47 15.76 -2.58 8.17
C LYS A 47 16.45 -3.66 7.33
N TRP A 48 15.97 -3.88 6.10
CA TRP A 48 16.52 -4.84 5.15
C TRP A 48 17.16 -4.11 3.98
N LYS A 49 18.51 -4.08 3.95
CA LYS A 49 19.25 -3.36 2.91
C LYS A 49 18.86 -3.80 1.49
N SER A 50 18.65 -5.10 1.28
CA SER A 50 18.18 -5.66 -0.01
C SER A 50 16.86 -5.05 -0.47
N THR A 51 15.88 -4.90 0.44
CA THR A 51 14.55 -4.34 0.15
C THR A 51 14.65 -2.85 -0.18
N LYS A 52 15.40 -2.07 0.62
CA LYS A 52 15.62 -0.64 0.35
C LYS A 52 16.40 -0.39 -0.94
N ASP A 53 17.47 -1.16 -1.19
CA ASP A 53 18.26 -1.07 -2.43
C ASP A 53 17.40 -1.47 -3.66
N TYR A 54 16.52 -2.48 -3.54
CA TYR A 54 15.57 -2.87 -4.59
C TYR A 54 14.58 -1.74 -4.91
N ILE A 55 13.90 -1.18 -3.90
CA ILE A 55 12.87 -0.15 -4.11
C ILE A 55 13.49 1.10 -4.75
N LEU A 56 14.59 1.62 -4.18
CA LEU A 56 15.26 2.82 -4.70
C LEU A 56 15.72 2.63 -6.15
N LYS A 57 16.42 1.52 -6.43
CA LYS A 57 16.97 1.22 -7.76
C LYS A 57 15.89 1.14 -8.85
N HIS A 58 14.69 0.65 -8.55
CA HIS A 58 13.65 0.49 -9.57
C HIS A 58 12.76 1.73 -9.71
N ILE A 59 12.47 2.46 -8.62
CA ILE A 59 11.69 3.72 -8.70
C ILE A 59 12.43 4.78 -9.55
N GLU A 60 13.77 4.85 -9.50
CA GLU A 60 14.57 5.75 -10.36
C GLU A 60 14.40 5.50 -11.87
N TRP A 61 13.91 4.33 -12.29
CA TRP A 61 13.80 3.95 -13.70
C TRP A 61 12.38 4.13 -14.29
N ILE A 62 11.36 4.39 -13.47
CA ILE A 62 9.97 4.56 -13.93
C ILE A 62 9.77 5.96 -14.51
N LYS A 63 10.05 6.12 -15.81
CA LYS A 63 9.96 7.41 -16.53
C LYS A 63 8.62 7.65 -17.24
N THR A 64 7.60 6.82 -17.03
CA THR A 64 6.40 6.76 -17.88
C THR A 64 5.07 6.85 -17.12
N GLY A 65 4.41 8.00 -17.23
CA GLY A 65 2.96 8.14 -17.03
C GLY A 65 2.46 8.05 -15.59
N SER A 66 2.29 6.82 -15.09
CA SER A 66 1.74 6.52 -13.77
C SER A 66 2.85 6.31 -12.76
N LYS A 67 2.75 6.96 -11.59
CA LYS A 67 3.86 7.03 -10.64
C LYS A 67 3.65 6.06 -9.49
N LEU A 68 4.58 5.12 -9.32
CA LEU A 68 5.01 4.71 -7.99
C LEU A 68 6.18 5.62 -7.60
N SER A 69 6.14 6.22 -6.41
CA SER A 69 7.17 7.18 -5.98
C SER A 69 7.36 7.19 -4.47
N ILE A 70 8.54 7.64 -4.02
CA ILE A 70 8.78 7.97 -2.61
C ILE A 70 8.53 9.47 -2.43
N ILE A 71 7.77 9.85 -1.40
CA ILE A 71 7.49 11.25 -1.06
C ILE A 71 7.91 11.57 0.38
N PRO A 72 8.33 12.82 0.68
CA PRO A 72 8.77 13.17 2.03
C PRO A 72 7.61 13.24 3.02
N TRP A 73 7.76 12.62 4.19
CA TRP A 73 6.88 12.78 5.33
C TRP A 73 7.17 14.12 6.01
N ASN A 74 6.55 15.18 5.47
CA ASN A 74 6.56 16.53 6.03
C ASN A 74 5.15 16.88 6.54
N PRO A 75 4.71 16.29 7.68
CA PRO A 75 3.37 16.49 8.22
C PRO A 75 3.15 17.93 8.72
N ASP A 76 1.91 18.40 8.59
CA ASP A 76 1.47 19.62 9.25
C ASP A 76 1.16 19.40 10.75
N ARG A 77 0.61 20.43 11.40
CA ARG A 77 0.29 20.38 12.84
C ARG A 77 -0.75 19.31 13.18
N GLU A 78 -1.74 19.07 12.34
CA GLU A 78 -2.82 18.10 12.59
C GLU A 78 -2.31 16.68 12.36
N ALA A 79 -1.59 16.46 11.26
CA ALA A 79 -0.92 15.19 10.98
C ALA A 79 0.11 14.82 12.07
N ILE A 80 0.86 15.79 12.61
CA ILE A 80 1.76 15.58 13.77
C ILE A 80 0.98 15.17 15.02
N GLN A 81 -0.19 15.76 15.29
CA GLN A 81 -0.98 15.42 16.47
C GLN A 81 -1.58 14.01 16.38
N ILE A 82 -2.11 13.63 15.21
CA ILE A 82 -2.61 12.28 14.94
C ILE A 82 -1.46 11.26 15.06
N TYR A 83 -0.35 11.51 14.37
CA TYR A 83 0.84 10.66 14.40
C TYR A 83 1.37 10.43 15.83
N ALA A 84 1.45 11.49 16.65
CA ALA A 84 1.97 11.42 18.02
C ALA A 84 1.11 10.56 18.97
N GLU A 85 -0.19 10.43 18.72
CA GLU A 85 -1.04 9.50 19.47
C GLU A 85 -0.92 8.06 18.95
N LEU A 86 -0.91 7.87 17.62
CA LEU A 86 -0.83 6.54 17.00
C LEU A 86 0.47 5.80 17.35
N ILE A 87 1.63 6.46 17.36
CA ILE A 87 2.92 5.82 17.71
C ILE A 87 2.99 5.29 19.16
N ARG A 88 1.98 5.55 20.00
CA ARG A 88 1.86 4.98 21.34
C ARG A 88 1.36 3.53 21.32
N THR A 89 0.79 3.09 20.20
CA THR A 89 0.20 1.74 20.01
C THR A 89 0.57 1.07 18.67
N LYS A 90 1.11 1.81 17.70
CA LYS A 90 1.32 1.38 16.30
C LYS A 90 2.75 1.55 15.79
N GLY A 91 3.04 0.98 14.63
CA GLY A 91 4.31 1.17 13.89
C GLY A 91 4.53 2.63 13.48
N MET A 92 5.77 3.01 13.19
CA MET A 92 6.09 4.41 12.81
C MET A 92 5.67 4.74 11.38
N GLY A 93 5.87 3.82 10.43
CA GLY A 93 5.37 3.98 9.06
C GLY A 93 3.85 3.83 9.02
N GLU A 94 3.29 2.80 9.67
CA GLU A 94 1.85 2.62 9.87
C GLU A 94 1.17 3.91 10.38
N SER A 95 1.67 4.49 11.48
CA SER A 95 1.15 5.74 12.06
C SER A 95 1.25 6.94 11.11
N ALA A 96 2.32 7.01 10.30
CA ALA A 96 2.51 8.08 9.33
C ALA A 96 1.55 7.94 8.14
N CYS A 97 1.35 6.73 7.60
CA CYS A 97 0.41 6.48 6.52
C CYS A 97 -1.03 6.81 6.93
N ILE A 98 -1.45 6.41 8.14
CA ILE A 98 -2.78 6.76 8.69
C ILE A 98 -2.92 8.28 8.84
N ALA A 99 -1.97 8.95 9.50
CA ALA A 99 -2.00 10.39 9.73
C ALA A 99 -1.95 11.22 8.43
N TYR A 100 -1.26 10.72 7.39
CA TYR A 100 -1.27 11.31 6.05
C TYR A 100 -2.66 11.20 5.42
N CYS A 101 -3.23 9.99 5.34
CA CYS A 101 -4.50 9.75 4.65
C CYS A 101 -5.67 10.51 5.30
N GLN A 102 -5.70 10.57 6.63
CA GLN A 102 -6.71 11.30 7.41
C GLN A 102 -6.72 12.81 7.14
N THR A 103 -5.54 13.42 6.94
CA THR A 103 -5.41 14.87 6.70
C THR A 103 -5.50 15.26 5.22
N HIS A 104 -5.23 14.33 4.30
CA HIS A 104 -5.17 14.59 2.86
C HIS A 104 -6.38 14.04 2.07
N ASN A 105 -7.26 13.25 2.71
CA ASN A 105 -8.36 12.51 2.07
C ASN A 105 -7.85 11.59 0.92
N ASP A 106 -6.66 11.02 1.12
CA ASP A 106 -6.05 10.00 0.25
C ASP A 106 -6.38 8.58 0.76
N VAL A 107 -6.06 7.56 -0.05
CA VAL A 107 -6.37 6.15 0.25
C VAL A 107 -5.20 5.48 0.97
N LEU A 108 -5.47 4.82 2.09
CA LEU A 108 -4.50 3.97 2.78
C LEU A 108 -4.47 2.57 2.14
N ALA A 109 -3.30 2.07 1.75
CA ALA A 109 -3.11 0.66 1.44
C ALA A 109 -2.39 -0.02 2.61
N SER A 110 -3.07 -0.96 3.27
CA SER A 110 -2.53 -1.68 4.44
C SER A 110 -3.01 -3.13 4.52
N CYS A 111 -2.12 -4.03 4.92
CA CYS A 111 -2.44 -5.44 5.12
C CYS A 111 -2.93 -5.77 6.54
N ASN A 112 -2.51 -5.02 7.57
CA ASN A 112 -2.88 -5.32 8.96
C ASN A 112 -4.24 -4.72 9.38
N LEU A 113 -5.30 -5.02 8.62
CA LEU A 113 -6.65 -4.51 8.89
C LEU A 113 -7.17 -4.85 10.29
N ARG A 114 -6.67 -5.90 10.97
CA ARG A 114 -7.17 -6.27 12.30
C ARG A 114 -6.96 -5.15 13.33
N ASP A 115 -5.87 -4.41 13.20
CA ASP A 115 -5.51 -3.33 14.12
C ASP A 115 -5.75 -1.93 13.53
N THR A 116 -5.86 -1.78 12.20
CA THR A 116 -6.07 -0.47 11.54
C THR A 116 -7.52 -0.21 11.13
N LYS A 117 -8.32 -1.23 10.81
CA LYS A 117 -9.65 -1.09 10.20
C LYS A 117 -10.60 -0.22 11.03
N ALA A 118 -10.76 -0.54 12.32
CA ALA A 118 -11.69 0.19 13.18
C ALA A 118 -11.36 1.69 13.23
N TYR A 119 -10.07 2.04 13.36
CA TYR A 119 -9.62 3.43 13.31
C TYR A 119 -9.95 4.09 11.97
N CYS A 120 -9.75 3.39 10.85
CA CYS A 120 -10.05 3.93 9.52
C CYS A 120 -11.56 4.14 9.32
N GLU A 121 -12.40 3.20 9.75
CA GLU A 121 -13.87 3.31 9.70
C GLU A 121 -14.39 4.44 10.62
N GLU A 122 -13.85 4.57 11.83
CA GLU A 122 -14.22 5.63 12.78
C GLU A 122 -13.79 7.04 12.32
N ASN A 123 -12.68 7.16 11.59
CA ASN A 123 -12.11 8.44 11.14
C ASN A 123 -12.39 8.73 9.64
N GLY A 124 -13.19 7.91 8.95
CA GLY A 124 -13.56 8.12 7.55
C GLY A 124 -12.42 7.92 6.53
N ILE A 125 -11.35 7.22 6.91
CA ILE A 125 -10.18 6.97 6.06
C ILE A 125 -10.53 5.86 5.06
N THR A 126 -10.50 6.18 3.77
CA THR A 126 -10.66 5.19 2.70
C THR A 126 -9.44 4.26 2.67
N TYR A 127 -9.64 2.94 2.65
CA TYR A 127 -8.54 1.98 2.67
C TYR A 127 -8.73 0.78 1.73
N VAL A 128 -7.61 0.13 1.37
CA VAL A 128 -7.53 -1.10 0.57
C VAL A 128 -6.46 -2.05 1.13
N THR A 129 -6.58 -3.34 0.83
CA THR A 129 -5.59 -4.37 1.13
C THR A 129 -4.77 -4.80 -0.09
N PHE A 130 -3.76 -5.65 0.12
CA PHE A 130 -3.13 -6.42 -0.96
C PHE A 130 -4.17 -7.17 -1.83
N LEU A 131 -5.14 -7.87 -1.23
CA LEU A 131 -6.15 -8.62 -1.98
C LEU A 131 -7.10 -7.71 -2.78
N ASP A 132 -7.47 -6.55 -2.23
CA ASP A 132 -8.21 -5.52 -2.99
C ASP A 132 -7.42 -5.09 -4.22
N LEU A 133 -6.12 -4.78 -4.07
CA LEU A 133 -5.26 -4.37 -5.18
C LEU A 133 -5.05 -5.50 -6.22
N VAL A 134 -4.92 -6.76 -5.80
CA VAL A 134 -4.88 -7.92 -6.72
C VAL A 134 -6.23 -8.11 -7.43
N TRP A 135 -7.35 -7.80 -6.77
CA TRP A 135 -8.68 -7.84 -7.39
C TRP A 135 -8.85 -6.72 -8.43
N TYR A 136 -8.41 -5.49 -8.14
CA TYR A 136 -8.36 -4.42 -9.14
C TYR A 136 -7.44 -4.77 -10.32
N ALA A 137 -6.33 -5.48 -10.07
CA ALA A 137 -5.43 -5.92 -11.14
C ALA A 137 -6.12 -6.90 -12.12
N TRP A 138 -6.99 -7.77 -11.59
CA TRP A 138 -7.85 -8.65 -12.38
C TRP A 138 -8.95 -7.88 -13.13
N GLN A 139 -9.73 -7.05 -12.43
CA GLN A 139 -10.84 -6.30 -13.03
C GLN A 139 -10.40 -5.33 -14.14
N ASN A 140 -9.24 -4.67 -13.95
CA ASN A 140 -8.69 -3.72 -14.92
C ASN A 140 -7.79 -4.38 -15.98
N GLY A 141 -7.74 -5.72 -16.05
CA GLY A 141 -7.03 -6.47 -17.09
C GLY A 141 -5.50 -6.30 -17.07
N VAL A 142 -4.94 -5.97 -15.92
CA VAL A 142 -3.48 -5.86 -15.71
C VAL A 142 -2.87 -7.24 -15.51
N MET A 143 -3.63 -8.14 -14.88
CA MET A 143 -3.33 -9.54 -14.60
C MET A 143 -4.57 -10.40 -14.91
N ASN A 144 -4.39 -11.66 -15.28
CA ASN A 144 -5.48 -12.64 -15.38
C ASN A 144 -5.68 -13.43 -14.07
N GLU A 145 -6.77 -14.19 -13.96
CA GLU A 145 -7.14 -14.95 -12.75
C GLU A 145 -5.99 -15.83 -12.22
N ALA A 146 -5.26 -16.54 -13.09
CA ALA A 146 -4.15 -17.41 -12.70
C ALA A 146 -2.87 -16.63 -12.32
N GLU A 147 -2.69 -15.40 -12.83
CA GLU A 147 -1.61 -14.50 -12.40
C GLU A 147 -1.92 -13.90 -11.03
N CYS A 148 -3.18 -13.55 -10.77
CA CYS A 148 -3.65 -13.07 -9.47
C CYS A 148 -3.58 -14.15 -8.39
N ASP A 149 -4.06 -15.37 -8.68
CA ASP A 149 -3.94 -16.51 -7.77
C ASP A 149 -2.46 -16.84 -7.49
N LYS A 150 -1.60 -16.78 -8.52
CA LYS A 150 -0.15 -16.96 -8.34
C LYS A 150 0.47 -15.88 -7.46
N CYS A 151 0.12 -14.61 -7.67
CA CYS A 151 0.57 -13.48 -6.86
C CYS A 151 0.22 -13.69 -5.37
N ILE A 152 -0.99 -14.19 -5.09
CA ILE A 152 -1.43 -14.57 -3.73
C ILE A 152 -0.59 -15.74 -3.20
N GLN A 153 -0.38 -16.82 -3.97
CA GLN A 153 0.42 -17.96 -3.52
C GLN A 153 1.91 -17.62 -3.30
N ASP A 154 2.50 -16.74 -4.12
CA ASP A 154 3.91 -16.36 -4.01
C ASP A 154 4.19 -15.57 -2.73
N ALA A 155 3.34 -14.59 -2.39
CA ALA A 155 3.47 -13.85 -1.13
C ALA A 155 3.15 -14.73 0.11
N ILE A 156 2.22 -15.67 0.01
CA ILE A 156 2.01 -16.70 1.04
C ILE A 156 3.25 -17.60 1.19
N ALA A 157 3.91 -17.96 0.08
CA ALA A 157 5.12 -18.80 0.08
C ALA A 157 6.36 -18.07 0.63
N ALA A 158 6.42 -16.74 0.55
CA ALA A 158 7.39 -15.92 1.26
C ALA A 158 7.18 -15.92 2.79
N GLY A 159 5.98 -16.28 3.25
CA GLY A 159 5.60 -16.40 4.66
C GLY A 159 4.61 -15.34 5.15
N ASN A 160 4.05 -14.53 4.24
CA ASN A 160 3.24 -13.37 4.61
C ASN A 160 1.80 -13.78 4.95
N LYS A 161 1.14 -12.99 5.83
CA LYS A 161 -0.09 -13.40 6.54
C LYS A 161 -1.38 -13.13 5.73
N ILE A 162 -1.36 -13.46 4.46
CA ILE A 162 -2.45 -13.22 3.50
C ILE A 162 -3.48 -14.37 3.58
N PRO A 163 -4.80 -14.09 3.53
CA PRO A 163 -5.81 -15.13 3.36
C PRO A 163 -5.59 -15.93 2.06
N ASN A 164 -5.46 -17.25 2.15
CA ASN A 164 -5.39 -18.11 0.97
C ASN A 164 -6.78 -18.20 0.32
N VAL A 165 -6.98 -17.48 -0.78
CA VAL A 165 -8.23 -17.37 -1.53
C VAL A 165 -7.97 -17.45 -3.04
N VAL A 166 -9.00 -17.87 -3.79
CA VAL A 166 -9.04 -17.74 -5.26
C VAL A 166 -9.63 -16.37 -5.59
N ILE A 167 -9.01 -15.61 -6.49
CA ILE A 167 -9.38 -14.20 -6.72
C ILE A 167 -10.81 -14.03 -7.26
N SER A 168 -11.31 -15.00 -8.03
CA SER A 168 -12.69 -15.01 -8.55
C SER A 168 -13.77 -15.27 -7.48
N GLN A 169 -13.35 -15.66 -6.27
CA GLN A 169 -14.21 -15.83 -5.10
C GLN A 169 -14.03 -14.71 -4.05
N TYR A 170 -13.05 -13.83 -4.26
CA TYR A 170 -12.77 -12.72 -3.35
C TYR A 170 -13.77 -11.58 -3.55
N ILE A 171 -14.25 -11.02 -2.42
CA ILE A 171 -15.10 -9.83 -2.39
C ILE A 171 -14.25 -8.70 -1.82
N PRO A 172 -13.98 -7.63 -2.58
CA PRO A 172 -13.18 -6.50 -2.10
C PRO A 172 -13.91 -5.70 -1.03
N THR A 173 -13.12 -5.04 -0.19
CA THR A 173 -13.56 -4.06 0.81
C THR A 173 -14.25 -2.86 0.14
N ILE A 174 -13.69 -2.41 -0.99
CA ILE A 174 -14.20 -1.28 -1.79
C ILE A 174 -14.06 -1.65 -3.27
N SER A 175 -15.14 -1.54 -4.04
CA SER A 175 -15.23 -1.98 -5.45
C SER A 175 -15.39 -0.83 -6.47
N ASN A 176 -15.18 0.42 -6.05
CA ASN A 176 -15.51 1.63 -6.81
C ASN A 176 -14.43 2.74 -6.77
N LEU A 177 -13.15 2.36 -6.79
CA LEU A 177 -12.00 3.27 -6.97
C LEU A 177 -11.67 3.50 -8.45
#